data_AF-A0A838NW44-F1
#
_entry.id   AF-A0A838NW44-F1
#
_cell.length_a   1.000
_cell.length_b   1.000
_cell.length_c   1.000
_cell.angle_alpha   90.00
_cell.angle_beta   90.00
_cell.angle_gamma   90.00
#
_symmetry.space_group_name_H-M   'P 1'
#
loop_
_entity.id
_entity.type
_entity.pdbx_description
1 polymer ?
#
loop_
_entity_poly.entity_id
_entity_poly.type
_entity_poly.pdbx_seq_one_letter_code
_entity_poly.pdbx_strand_id
1 'polypeptide(L)'
;MNDTATVVEHTVDSILDQLDHFHQRATYGAVAGVVDSSPRSLMTGRERDQRSSWIVSRKDGLPTGYQPDQTHPDIRARDQILGNPEALRTWLHDPR
;
A
#
# COMPACT_ATOMS: atom_id res chain seq x y z
N MET A 1 -16.91 13.10 -26.42
CA MET A 1 -15.91 13.76 -25.57
C MET A 1 -15.09 12.65 -24.93
N ASN A 2 -13.80 12.56 -25.24
CA ASN A 2 -12.90 11.58 -24.61
C ASN A 2 -12.34 12.23 -23.34
N ASP A 3 -12.90 11.86 -22.18
CA ASP A 3 -12.23 12.05 -20.90
C ASP A 3 -11.02 11.10 -20.87
N THR A 4 -9.90 11.56 -21.41
CA THR A 4 -8.60 10.93 -21.20
C THR A 4 -8.22 11.19 -19.75
N ALA A 5 -8.76 10.38 -18.84
CA ALA A 5 -8.27 10.29 -17.48
C ALA A 5 -6.76 10.01 -17.58
N THR A 6 -5.96 10.94 -17.07
CA THR A 6 -4.52 10.76 -16.89
C THR A 6 -4.31 9.45 -16.14
N VAL A 7 -3.83 8.43 -16.83
CA VAL A 7 -3.42 7.17 -16.20
C VAL A 7 -2.16 7.54 -15.41
N VAL A 8 -2.33 7.87 -14.14
CA VAL A 8 -1.20 7.99 -13.23
C VAL A 8 -0.75 6.55 -12.98
N GLU A 9 0.27 6.13 -13.72
CA GLU A 9 0.93 4.85 -13.47
C GLU A 9 1.58 4.93 -12.09
N HIS A 10 0.93 4.35 -11.09
CA HIS A 10 1.48 4.29 -9.75
C HIS A 10 2.60 3.27 -9.68
N THR A 11 3.76 3.67 -9.17
CA THR A 11 4.83 2.74 -8.77
C THR A 11 4.63 2.30 -7.33
N VAL A 12 5.24 1.17 -6.94
CA VAL A 12 5.19 0.71 -5.54
C VAL A 12 5.75 1.77 -4.59
N ASP A 13 6.83 2.45 -4.98
CA ASP A 13 7.43 3.52 -4.19
C ASP A 13 6.48 4.71 -3.99
N SER A 14 5.82 5.16 -5.06
CA SER A 14 4.83 6.24 -4.97
C SER A 14 3.64 5.85 -4.09
N ILE A 15 3.20 4.60 -4.15
CA ILE A 15 2.13 4.09 -3.27
C ILE A 15 2.61 4.10 -1.81
N LEU A 16 3.81 3.59 -1.54
CA LEU A 16 4.37 3.59 -0.19
C LEU A 16 4.49 4.99 0.38
N ASP A 17 4.92 5.98 -0.40
CA ASP A 17 5.01 7.37 0.04
C ASP A 17 3.65 7.94 0.45
N GLN A 18 2.60 7.63 -0.32
CA GLN A 18 1.24 8.05 0.03
C GLN A 18 0.72 7.33 1.27
N LEU A 19 0.88 6.00 1.34
CA LEU A 19 0.44 5.20 2.48
C LEU A 19 1.14 5.65 3.77
N ASP A 20 2.43 5.95 3.70
CA ASP A 20 3.22 6.46 4.82
C ASP A 20 2.78 7.86 5.22
N HIS A 21 2.65 8.79 4.27
CA HIS A 21 2.22 10.16 4.58
C HIS A 21 0.85 10.24 5.26
N PHE A 22 -0.09 9.38 4.85
CA PHE A 22 -1.46 9.37 5.37
C PHE A 22 -1.71 8.27 6.42
N HIS A 23 -0.68 7.55 6.86
CA HIS A 23 -0.81 6.42 7.80
C HIS A 23 -1.90 5.42 7.40
N GLN A 24 -1.98 5.10 6.12
CA GLN A 24 -3.01 4.25 5.55
C GLN A 24 -2.44 2.86 5.25
N ARG A 25 -3.13 1.81 5.69
CA ARG A 25 -2.77 0.43 5.35
C ARG A 25 -3.40 -0.02 4.04
N ALA A 26 -2.64 -0.77 3.25
CA ALA A 26 -3.13 -1.46 2.07
C ALA A 26 -2.67 -2.92 2.04
N THR A 27 -3.46 -3.82 1.49
CA THR A 27 -3.07 -5.23 1.39
C THR A 27 -2.08 -5.46 0.24
N TYR A 28 -1.20 -6.46 0.36
CA TYR A 28 -0.31 -6.87 -0.74
C TYR A 28 -1.06 -7.08 -2.07
N GLY A 29 -2.26 -7.68 -2.03
CA GLY A 29 -3.08 -7.90 -3.22
C GLY A 29 -3.64 -6.62 -3.83
N ALA A 30 -3.98 -5.63 -3.00
CA ALA A 30 -4.41 -4.32 -3.47
C ALA A 30 -3.28 -3.61 -4.21
N VAL A 31 -2.09 -3.53 -3.60
CA VAL A 31 -0.94 -2.86 -4.21
C VAL A 31 -0.51 -3.57 -5.51
N ALA A 32 -0.42 -4.90 -5.47
CA ALA A 32 -0.06 -5.72 -6.63
C ALA A 32 -0.99 -5.49 -7.83
N GLY A 33 -2.30 -5.42 -7.60
CA GLY A 33 -3.27 -5.18 -8.67
C GLY A 33 -3.30 -3.74 -9.18
N VAL A 34 -2.78 -2.77 -8.43
CA VAL A 34 -2.61 -1.40 -8.91
C VAL A 34 -1.41 -1.28 -9.84
N VAL A 35 -0.29 -1.88 -9.48
CA VAL A 35 0.99 -1.80 -10.23
C VAL A 35 1.14 -2.90 -11.31
N ASP A 36 0.08 -3.66 -11.56
CA ASP A 36 0.03 -4.82 -12.48
C ASP A 36 1.23 -5.79 -12.31
N SER A 37 1.57 -6.09 -11.05
CA SER A 37 2.70 -6.95 -10.70
C SER A 37 2.28 -8.11 -9.81
N SER A 38 3.12 -9.14 -9.71
CA SER A 38 2.85 -10.26 -8.82
C SER A 38 3.05 -9.85 -7.34
N PRO A 39 2.17 -10.24 -6.40
CA PRO A 39 2.35 -9.94 -4.97
C PRO A 39 3.66 -10.46 -4.40
N ARG A 40 4.21 -11.54 -4.98
CA ARG A 40 5.50 -12.13 -4.57
C ARG A 40 6.70 -11.28 -4.94
N SER A 41 6.61 -10.53 -6.04
CA SER A 41 7.69 -9.67 -6.53
C SER A 41 7.69 -8.29 -5.89
N LEU A 42 6.55 -7.88 -5.32
CA LEU A 42 6.31 -6.51 -4.86
C LEU A 42 7.33 -6.03 -3.82
N MET A 43 7.71 -6.93 -2.90
CA MET A 43 8.65 -6.66 -1.81
C MET A 43 10.04 -7.27 -2.03
N THR A 44 10.29 -7.95 -3.15
CA THR A 44 11.58 -8.57 -3.40
C THR A 44 12.66 -7.51 -3.55
N GLY A 45 13.72 -7.60 -2.74
CA GLY A 45 14.83 -6.64 -2.76
C GLY A 45 14.55 -5.31 -2.06
N ARG A 46 13.36 -5.12 -1.47
CA ARG A 46 13.04 -3.95 -0.65
C ARG A 46 13.44 -4.18 0.80
N GLU A 47 13.97 -3.13 1.43
CA GLU A 47 14.25 -3.15 2.85
C GLU A 47 12.96 -3.21 3.66
N ARG A 48 13.01 -3.88 4.82
CA ARG A 48 11.90 -3.91 5.77
C ARG A 48 12.09 -2.75 6.74
N ASP A 49 11.45 -1.65 6.42
CA ASP A 49 11.44 -0.42 7.20
C ASP A 49 10.00 0.02 7.52
N GLN A 50 9.88 1.09 8.32
CA GLN A 50 8.57 1.59 8.74
C GLN A 50 7.71 2.04 7.56
N ARG A 51 8.32 2.64 6.53
CA ARG A 51 7.65 3.04 5.29
C ARG A 51 7.05 1.83 4.55
N SER A 52 7.78 0.72 4.47
CA SER A 52 7.29 -0.49 3.79
C SER A 52 6.28 -1.29 4.63
N SER A 53 6.18 -0.98 5.93
CA SER A 53 5.30 -1.68 6.87
C SER A 53 3.79 -1.40 6.67
N TRP A 54 3.43 -0.40 5.86
CA TRP A 54 2.05 -0.07 5.50
C TRP A 54 1.39 -1.07 4.54
N ILE A 55 2.19 -1.92 3.89
CA ILE A 55 1.69 -3.04 3.09
C ILE A 55 1.53 -4.26 4.00
N VAL A 56 0.27 -4.66 4.19
CA VAL A 56 -0.11 -5.62 5.22
C VAL A 56 -0.75 -6.89 4.65
N SER A 57 -0.74 -7.93 5.47
CA SER A 57 -1.49 -9.15 5.20
C SER A 57 -3.00 -8.88 5.35
N ARG A 58 -3.81 -9.55 4.52
CA ARG A 58 -5.28 -9.51 4.66
C ARG A 58 -5.78 -10.24 5.91
N LYS A 59 -4.96 -11.14 6.47
CA LYS A 59 -5.37 -12.04 7.56
C LYS A 59 -5.45 -11.31 8.91
N ASP A 60 -4.44 -10.50 9.21
CA ASP A 60 -4.25 -9.86 10.52
C ASP A 60 -4.11 -8.33 10.43
N GLY A 61 -4.04 -7.78 9.21
CA GLY A 61 -3.84 -6.36 8.98
C GLY A 61 -2.46 -5.85 9.43
N LEU A 62 -1.46 -6.75 9.50
CA LEU A 62 -0.09 -6.44 9.86
C LEU A 62 0.90 -6.75 8.74
N PRO A 63 2.04 -6.04 8.69
CA PRO A 63 3.12 -6.37 7.78
C PRO A 63 3.69 -7.76 8.09
N THR A 64 4.00 -8.55 7.06
CA THR A 64 4.43 -9.95 7.24
C THR A 64 5.96 -10.05 7.36
N GLY A 65 6.45 -10.61 8.46
CA GLY A 65 7.89 -10.85 8.68
C GLY A 65 8.69 -9.61 9.11
N TYR A 66 8.01 -8.59 9.62
CA TYR A 66 8.61 -7.36 10.16
C TYR A 66 8.83 -7.51 11.67
N GLN A 67 9.91 -6.91 12.16
CA GLN A 67 10.14 -6.74 13.59
C GLN A 67 9.38 -5.51 14.13
N PRO A 68 9.19 -5.41 15.46
CA PRO A 68 8.49 -4.28 16.06
C PRO A 68 9.11 -2.91 15.75
N ASP A 69 10.44 -2.81 15.68
CA ASP A 69 11.20 -1.60 15.35
C ASP A 69 11.14 -1.23 13.85
N GLN A 70 10.90 -2.23 13.00
CA GLN A 70 10.67 -2.07 11.56
C GLN A 70 9.21 -1.74 11.22
N THR A 71 8.31 -1.85 12.19
CA THR A 71 6.88 -1.56 12.00
C THR A 71 6.62 -0.12 12.43
N HIS A 72 5.89 0.65 11.62
CA HIS A 72 5.53 2.01 12.00
C HIS A 72 4.70 1.99 13.31
N PRO A 73 5.00 2.84 14.31
CA PRO A 73 4.29 2.83 15.60
C PRO A 73 2.78 3.04 15.44
N ASP A 74 2.40 3.84 14.43
CA ASP A 74 1.01 4.15 14.12
C ASP A 74 0.34 3.17 13.15
N ILE A 75 0.90 1.96 12.94
CA ILE A 75 0.36 0.98 11.99
C ILE A 75 -1.11 0.62 12.26
N ARG A 76 -1.59 0.80 13.50
CA ARG A 76 -2.99 0.56 13.90
C ARG A 76 -3.82 1.83 14.11
N ALA A 77 -3.30 3.02 13.80
CA ALA A 77 -4.00 4.28 14.04
C ALA A 77 -5.32 4.41 13.27
N ARG A 78 -5.43 3.75 12.11
CA ARG A 78 -6.64 3.68 11.28
C ARG A 78 -7.13 2.25 11.14
N ASP A 79 -8.39 1.99 11.45
CA ASP A 79 -9.00 0.66 11.32
C ASP A 79 -9.22 0.25 9.86
N GLN A 80 -9.39 1.21 8.95
CA GLN A 80 -9.62 0.95 7.54
C GLN A 80 -8.36 0.37 6.88
N ILE A 81 -8.52 -0.73 6.16
CA ILE A 81 -7.47 -1.35 5.34
C ILE A 81 -7.96 -1.43 3.88
N LEU A 82 -7.15 -0.93 2.95
CA LEU A 82 -7.45 -0.99 1.52
C LEU A 82 -7.21 -2.40 1.00
N GLY A 83 -8.30 -3.17 0.86
CA GLY A 83 -8.27 -4.61 0.63
C GLY A 83 -8.32 -5.08 -0.82
N ASN A 84 -8.52 -4.19 -1.79
CA ASN A 84 -8.56 -4.52 -3.22
C ASN A 84 -7.98 -3.36 -4.06
N PRO A 85 -7.61 -3.61 -5.32
CA PRO A 85 -6.98 -2.61 -6.18
C PRO A 85 -7.87 -1.39 -6.47
N GLU A 86 -9.18 -1.58 -6.61
CA GLU A 86 -10.13 -0.50 -6.92
C GLU A 86 -10.25 0.49 -5.76
N ALA A 87 -10.31 -0.02 -4.53
CA ALA A 87 -10.33 0.79 -3.31
C ALA A 87 -9.02 1.57 -3.17
N LEU A 88 -7.88 0.94 -3.46
CA LEU A 88 -6.58 1.62 -3.44
C LEU A 88 -6.49 2.70 -4.52
N ARG A 89 -6.91 2.43 -5.76
CA ARG A 89 -6.95 3.45 -6.83
C ARG A 89 -7.83 4.64 -6.44
N THR A 90 -9.04 4.37 -5.96
CA THR A 90 -9.98 5.41 -5.53
C THR A 90 -9.38 6.28 -4.43
N TRP A 91 -8.71 5.65 -3.46
CA TRP A 91 -8.04 6.38 -2.39
C TRP A 91 -6.82 7.16 -2.87
N LEU A 92 -6.02 6.64 -3.81
CA LEU A 92 -4.87 7.35 -4.39
C LEU A 92 -5.26 8.60 -5.18
N HIS A 93 -6.49 8.68 -5.70
CA HIS A 93 -7.01 9.88 -6.36
C HIS A 93 -7.42 10.99 -5.38
N ASP A 94 -7.78 10.66 -4.14
CA ASP A 94 -8.20 11.62 -3.09
C ASP A 94 -7.77 11.10 -1.70
N PRO A 95 -6.47 11.11 -1.39
CA PRO A 95 -5.96 10.60 -0.13
C PRO A 95 -6.25 11.58 1.01
N ARG A 96 -6.73 11.06 2.14
CA ARG A 96 -7.15 11.81 3.32
C ARG A 96 -6.91 11.01 4.59
#